data_AF-A0A9P7VKW9-F1
#
_entry.id   AF-A0A9P7VKW9-F1
#
_cell.length_a   1.000
_cell.length_b   1.000
_cell.length_c   1.000
_cell.angle_alpha   90.00
_cell.angle_beta   90.00
_cell.angle_gamma   90.00
#
_symmetry.space_group_name_H-M   'P 1'
#
loop_
_entity.id
_entity.type
_entity.pdbx_description
1 polymer ?
#
loop_
_entity_poly.entity_id
_entity_poly.type
_entity_poly.pdbx_seq_one_letter_code
_entity_poly.pdbx_strand_id
1 'polypeptide(L)'
;MAAPESLRCMGCTCPNHSITSSHRHISTPPIVDTSAKADLAYLKTCNLAPSEEEAKSLRHFISSCQSRVKKLNEEESSLQELIVNLERRISSSERRIAALQKERRQAVAQIREWSVLLDPIRCLPPEIWSRIFSETIEFPTFPQASFRLDSHTGALTHFHWNFTAVESTLWAIEGVCKKWKAVAVNSPELWAFINIVISDSNFGPNTNGYVRRLGRQLGRSGNRPLSIIISCPDYNRDSLPPQLTMMLYSFSDRIQHLRLYIPSGMLNTIPYLGLSLPYLKTLFILSTDMDITPDADNINEPLELFPVCPNLRELQFVDINDNRSFSLPWQQITDYRCWYYRHVGPDASVHISSLERMIHLQDCFLRCSLPSRRPSPNRAPPLCREYRLLDLHSDHDNGGDIALRQIMDTLTLPALQQLKVTCPAGSTRYFNEGTFSSIHRLLNRSIPPLTRLHFCGGSIVMKDLLHVILSTPSLEDLQLNELYKDTITPDIIIALILNLPSGVVNVPRLHTLHLSGVGKAGVSLLVDMIRSRWILDGGLSKDVSRLKSIKIESDYDFLEHYSQMAVEAHDISQWISDGLSCEFRQSV
;
A
#
# COMPACT_ATOMS: atom_id res chain seq x y z
N MET A 1 62.17 -30.47 4.46
CA MET A 1 63.65 -30.52 4.56
C MET A 1 64.13 -29.19 5.11
N ALA A 2 65.16 -29.26 5.97
CA ALA A 2 65.92 -28.16 6.58
C ALA A 2 65.20 -27.33 7.65
N ALA A 3 65.65 -27.53 8.90
CA ALA A 3 65.62 -26.51 9.94
C ALA A 3 66.57 -25.36 9.58
N PRO A 4 66.27 -24.14 10.02
CA PRO A 4 67.33 -23.17 10.32
C PRO A 4 67.25 -22.68 11.77
N GLU A 5 68.34 -22.95 12.47
CA GLU A 5 69.11 -22.04 13.31
C GLU A 5 68.40 -21.14 14.33
N SER A 6 68.73 -21.42 15.59
CA SER A 6 68.46 -20.60 16.77
C SER A 6 69.04 -19.19 16.65
N LEU A 7 68.18 -18.20 16.45
CA LEU A 7 68.49 -16.80 16.74
C LEU A 7 68.30 -16.55 18.25
N ARG A 8 69.43 -16.53 18.97
CA ARG A 8 69.51 -16.12 20.38
C ARG A 8 69.20 -14.63 20.50
N CYS A 9 68.10 -14.27 21.15
CA CYS A 9 67.82 -12.90 21.58
C CYS A 9 68.76 -12.55 22.74
N MET A 10 69.80 -11.75 22.49
CA MET A 10 70.59 -11.13 23.56
C MET A 10 69.90 -9.84 24.01
N GLY A 11 69.18 -9.88 25.14
CA GLY A 11 68.70 -8.67 25.81
C GLY A 11 67.29 -8.67 26.42
N CYS A 12 66.67 -9.81 26.73
CA CYS A 12 65.38 -9.85 27.45
C CYS A 12 65.55 -10.26 28.92
N THR A 13 65.01 -9.47 29.85
CA THR A 13 64.93 -9.79 31.29
C THR A 13 63.63 -10.55 31.64
N CYS A 14 63.27 -11.54 30.82
CA CYS A 14 62.07 -12.35 31.01
C CYS A 14 62.40 -13.69 31.73
N PRO A 15 61.69 -14.08 32.81
CA PRO A 15 62.02 -15.29 33.59
C PRO A 15 61.84 -16.63 32.87
N ASN A 16 61.22 -16.63 31.69
CA ASN A 16 60.82 -17.82 30.95
C ASN A 16 61.92 -18.39 30.01
N HIS A 17 63.13 -17.79 29.96
CA HIS A 17 64.21 -18.25 29.08
C HIS A 17 65.11 -19.34 29.68
N SER A 18 64.88 -19.72 30.94
CA SER A 18 65.67 -20.73 31.65
C SER A 18 65.20 -22.18 31.43
N ILE A 19 64.16 -22.39 30.61
CA ILE A 19 63.56 -23.71 30.38
C ILE A 19 64.01 -24.27 29.03
N THR A 20 65.33 -24.36 28.81
CA THR A 20 65.91 -25.22 27.76
C THR A 20 67.33 -25.60 28.16
N SER A 21 67.49 -26.75 28.84
CA SER A 21 68.65 -27.66 28.73
C SER A 21 68.63 -28.74 29.84
N SER A 22 67.49 -29.40 30.02
CA SER A 22 67.43 -30.64 30.83
C SER A 22 66.68 -31.74 30.08
N HIS A 23 66.90 -31.86 28.76
CA HIS A 23 66.77 -33.17 28.12
C HIS A 23 67.93 -34.04 28.63
N ARG A 24 67.82 -34.52 29.87
CA ARG A 24 68.60 -35.68 30.29
C ARG A 24 67.76 -36.91 29.96
N HIS A 25 68.26 -37.61 28.95
CA HIS A 25 67.93 -38.97 28.61
C HIS A 25 67.43 -39.76 29.82
N ILE A 26 66.23 -40.34 29.66
CA ILE A 26 65.75 -41.48 30.43
C ILE A 26 66.70 -42.63 30.09
N SER A 27 67.88 -42.61 30.69
CA SER A 27 68.80 -43.74 30.70
C SER A 27 68.55 -44.44 32.01
N THR A 28 67.73 -45.49 31.93
CA THR A 28 67.60 -46.56 32.92
C THR A 28 68.99 -46.90 33.49
N PRO A 29 69.29 -46.54 34.76
CA PRO A 29 70.58 -46.91 35.34
C PRO A 29 70.59 -48.43 35.54
N PRO A 30 71.72 -49.10 35.27
CA PRO A 30 71.79 -50.55 35.23
C PRO A 30 71.41 -51.17 36.57
N ILE A 31 70.71 -52.30 36.45
CA ILE A 31 70.45 -53.30 37.46
C ILE A 31 71.65 -53.40 38.40
N VAL A 32 71.47 -52.93 39.65
CA VAL A 32 72.52 -53.01 40.65
C VAL A 32 72.91 -54.47 40.80
N ASP A 33 74.21 -54.71 40.57
CA ASP A 33 74.97 -55.95 40.71
C ASP A 33 74.17 -57.05 41.41
N THR A 34 73.41 -57.79 40.61
CA THR A 34 72.56 -58.88 41.12
C THR A 34 73.39 -59.99 41.71
N SER A 35 74.70 -60.03 41.43
CA SER A 35 75.65 -60.93 42.10
C SER A 35 75.63 -60.70 43.61
N ALA A 36 75.96 -59.49 44.07
CA ALA A 36 75.93 -59.19 45.50
C ALA A 36 74.51 -59.31 46.09
N LYS A 37 73.47 -58.99 45.32
CA LYS A 37 72.08 -59.08 45.77
C LYS A 37 71.58 -60.52 45.91
N ALA A 38 72.05 -61.44 45.07
CA ALA A 38 71.74 -62.86 45.12
C ALA A 38 72.51 -63.54 46.25
N ASP A 39 73.79 -63.19 46.40
CA ASP A 39 74.65 -63.69 47.48
C ASP A 39 74.13 -63.23 48.85
N LEU A 40 73.41 -62.11 48.92
CA LEU A 40 72.75 -61.60 50.13
C LEU A 40 71.25 -61.91 50.22
N ALA A 41 70.68 -62.59 49.22
CA ALA A 41 69.24 -62.86 49.20
C ALA A 41 68.83 -63.88 50.26
N TYR A 42 69.72 -64.83 50.60
CA TYR A 42 69.45 -65.85 51.62
C TYR A 42 69.20 -65.23 53.00
N LEU A 43 69.79 -64.07 53.30
CA LEU A 43 69.56 -63.31 54.54
C LEU A 43 68.12 -62.76 54.66
N LYS A 44 67.33 -62.78 53.57
CA LYS A 44 65.91 -62.41 53.62
C LYS A 44 65.00 -63.59 53.98
N THR A 45 65.52 -64.81 53.93
CA THR A 45 64.77 -66.05 54.13
C THR A 45 65.31 -66.90 55.27
N CYS A 46 66.42 -66.50 55.88
CA CYS A 46 66.96 -67.12 57.08
C CYS A 46 67.15 -66.07 58.19
N ASN A 47 67.11 -66.51 59.44
CA ASN A 47 67.32 -65.64 60.62
C ASN A 47 68.81 -65.49 60.98
N LEU A 48 69.73 -65.80 60.05
CA LEU A 48 71.16 -65.62 60.28
C LEU A 48 71.49 -64.13 60.23
N ALA A 49 72.31 -63.67 61.17
CA ALA A 49 72.85 -62.32 61.13
C ALA A 49 73.76 -62.19 59.90
N PRO A 50 73.71 -61.06 59.16
CA PRO A 50 74.65 -60.81 58.07
C PRO A 50 76.08 -60.83 58.61
N SER A 51 77.00 -61.43 57.85
CA SER A 51 78.42 -61.29 58.15
C SER A 51 78.88 -59.84 57.97
N GLU A 52 80.08 -59.52 58.46
CA GLU A 52 80.56 -58.13 58.51
C GLU A 52 80.69 -57.49 57.11
N GLU A 53 81.16 -58.25 56.11
CA GLU A 53 81.28 -57.81 54.71
C GLU A 53 79.93 -57.70 54.01
N GLU A 54 78.99 -58.56 54.35
CA GLU A 54 77.60 -58.52 53.87
C GLU A 54 76.85 -57.30 54.40
N ALA A 55 77.00 -57.04 55.71
CA ALA A 55 76.48 -55.84 56.34
C ALA A 55 77.09 -54.57 55.73
N LYS A 56 78.37 -54.61 55.29
CA LYS A 56 79.04 -53.49 54.62
C LYS A 56 78.51 -53.25 53.20
N SER A 57 78.28 -54.32 52.45
CA SER A 57 77.68 -54.27 51.10
C SER A 57 76.22 -53.82 51.14
N LEU A 58 75.42 -54.31 52.09
CA LEU A 58 74.07 -53.82 52.35
C LEU A 58 74.06 -52.34 52.74
N ARG A 59 74.98 -51.91 53.62
CA ARG A 59 75.11 -50.49 53.98
C ARG A 59 75.46 -49.61 52.77
N HIS A 60 76.36 -50.05 51.90
CA HIS A 60 76.71 -49.33 50.66
C HIS A 60 75.52 -49.27 49.69
N PHE A 61 74.79 -50.37 49.51
CA PHE A 61 73.59 -50.42 48.68
C PHE A 61 72.47 -49.52 49.22
N ILE A 62 72.23 -49.56 50.53
CA ILE A 62 71.28 -48.68 51.22
C ILE A 62 71.69 -47.21 51.02
N SER A 63 72.98 -46.88 51.16
CA SER A 63 73.49 -45.51 50.95
C SER A 63 73.29 -45.03 49.50
N SER A 64 73.54 -45.88 48.51
CA SER A 64 73.29 -45.58 47.09
C SER A 64 71.79 -45.36 46.81
N CYS A 65 70.93 -46.22 47.33
CA CYS A 65 69.47 -46.06 47.23
C CYS A 65 69.00 -44.77 47.91
N GLN A 66 69.50 -44.47 49.11
CA GLN A 66 69.20 -43.23 49.85
C GLN A 66 69.62 -41.99 49.07
N SER A 67 70.80 -42.00 48.42
CA SER A 67 71.28 -40.91 47.58
C SER A 67 70.38 -40.68 46.35
N ARG A 68 69.91 -41.75 45.72
CA ARG A 68 68.97 -41.65 44.58
C ARG A 68 67.60 -41.11 45.00
N VAL A 69 67.07 -41.57 46.14
CA VAL A 69 65.83 -41.04 46.72
C VAL A 69 65.98 -39.54 47.00
N LYS A 70 67.12 -39.11 47.55
CA LYS A 70 67.38 -37.69 47.80
C LYS A 70 67.30 -36.85 46.52
N LYS A 71 67.95 -37.29 45.43
CA LYS A 71 67.92 -36.58 44.14
C LYS A 71 66.52 -36.51 43.53
N LEU A 72 65.75 -37.61 43.60
CA LEU A 72 64.37 -37.62 43.11
C LEU A 72 63.48 -36.68 43.94
N ASN A 73 63.67 -36.64 45.27
CA ASN A 73 62.93 -35.72 46.14
C ASN A 73 63.28 -34.25 45.85
N GLU A 74 64.54 -33.94 45.54
CA GLU A 74 64.98 -32.59 45.15
C GLU A 74 64.34 -32.17 43.81
N GLU A 75 64.31 -33.05 42.81
CA GLU A 75 63.68 -32.79 41.51
C GLU A 75 62.16 -32.65 41.65
N GLU A 76 61.51 -33.54 42.41
CA GLU A 76 60.08 -33.46 42.73
C GLU A 76 59.74 -32.14 43.41
N SER A 77 60.53 -31.72 44.41
CA SER A 77 60.34 -30.44 45.11
C SER A 77 60.45 -29.26 44.14
N SER A 78 61.40 -29.28 43.20
CA SER A 78 61.57 -28.21 42.21
C SER A 78 60.39 -28.11 41.24
N LEU A 79 59.83 -29.26 40.82
CA LEU A 79 58.65 -29.30 39.95
C LEU A 79 57.39 -28.85 40.70
N GLN A 80 57.24 -29.24 41.97
CA GLN A 80 56.14 -28.78 42.82
C GLN A 80 56.19 -27.24 42.98
N GLU A 81 57.37 -26.64 43.18
CA GLU A 81 57.51 -25.18 43.26
C GLU A 81 57.13 -24.48 41.94
N LEU A 82 57.52 -25.06 40.79
CA LEU A 82 57.14 -24.55 39.47
C LEU A 82 55.63 -24.62 39.24
N ILE A 83 54.97 -25.72 39.64
CA ILE A 83 53.51 -25.87 39.56
C ILE A 83 52.84 -24.75 40.35
N VAL A 84 53.24 -24.54 41.61
CA VAL A 84 52.69 -23.46 42.46
C VAL A 84 52.91 -22.08 41.83
N ASN A 85 54.04 -21.86 41.16
CA ASN A 85 54.30 -20.61 40.45
C ASN A 85 53.35 -20.39 39.26
N LEU A 86 53.16 -21.42 38.43
CA LEU A 86 52.28 -21.38 37.27
C LEU A 86 50.81 -21.21 37.69
N GLU A 87 50.37 -21.90 38.73
CA GLU A 87 49.03 -21.74 39.31
C GLU A 87 48.77 -20.30 39.76
N ARG A 88 49.77 -19.65 40.37
CA ARG A 88 49.69 -18.24 40.76
C ARG A 88 49.56 -17.32 39.55
N ARG A 89 50.28 -17.60 38.46
CA ARG A 89 50.22 -16.83 37.21
C ARG A 89 48.89 -17.01 36.48
N ILE A 90 48.36 -18.24 36.44
CA ILE A 90 47.03 -18.53 35.90
C ILE A 90 45.99 -17.76 36.71
N SER A 91 46.00 -17.89 38.04
CA SER A 91 45.10 -17.17 38.94
C SER A 91 45.18 -15.64 38.79
N SER A 92 46.37 -15.10 38.53
CA SER A 92 46.55 -13.66 38.25
C SER A 92 45.98 -13.25 36.89
N SER A 93 46.15 -14.09 35.87
CA SER A 93 45.66 -13.85 34.51
C SER A 93 44.13 -13.95 34.47
N GLU A 94 43.54 -14.93 35.15
CA GLU A 94 42.09 -15.08 35.31
C GLU A 94 41.47 -13.86 36.00
N ARG A 95 42.09 -13.37 37.08
CA ARG A 95 41.66 -12.12 37.73
C ARG A 95 41.71 -10.93 36.78
N ARG A 96 42.74 -10.83 35.93
CA ARG A 96 42.85 -9.75 34.93
C ARG A 96 41.79 -9.87 33.83
N ILE A 97 41.51 -11.07 33.34
CA ILE A 97 40.44 -11.33 32.38
C ILE A 97 39.08 -10.93 32.98
N ALA A 98 38.81 -11.35 34.22
CA ALA A 98 37.57 -10.98 34.92
C ALA A 98 37.44 -9.46 35.10
N ALA A 99 38.53 -8.77 35.44
CA ALA A 99 38.55 -7.31 35.54
C ALA A 99 38.27 -6.63 34.18
N LEU A 100 38.92 -7.08 33.10
CA LEU A 100 38.69 -6.55 31.75
C LEU A 100 37.28 -6.84 31.24
N GLN A 101 36.71 -8.01 31.54
CA GLN A 101 35.32 -8.34 31.22
C GLN A 101 34.34 -7.45 31.99
N LYS A 102 34.65 -7.08 33.24
CA LYS A 102 33.85 -6.12 34.01
C LYS A 102 33.93 -4.72 33.38
N GLU A 103 35.13 -4.26 33.04
CA GLU A 103 35.36 -2.96 32.41
C GLU A 103 34.67 -2.88 31.03
N ARG A 104 34.78 -3.92 30.20
CA ARG A 104 34.05 -4.00 28.93
C ARG A 104 32.54 -3.91 29.12
N ARG A 105 31.98 -4.61 30.12
CA ARG A 105 30.54 -4.53 30.42
C ARG A 105 30.13 -3.11 30.82
N GLN A 106 30.95 -2.43 31.61
CA GLN A 106 30.71 -1.03 31.99
C GLN A 106 30.77 -0.10 30.79
N ALA A 107 31.78 -0.22 29.93
CA ALA A 107 31.91 0.60 28.72
C ALA A 107 30.74 0.38 27.74
N VAL A 108 30.33 -0.88 27.51
CA VAL A 108 29.16 -1.19 26.66
C VAL A 108 27.86 -0.65 27.26
N ALA A 109 27.69 -0.71 28.58
CA ALA A 109 26.55 -0.12 29.25
C ALA A 109 26.50 1.41 29.07
N GLN A 110 27.64 2.09 29.22
CA GLN A 110 27.76 3.52 28.96
C GLN A 110 27.47 3.87 27.50
N ILE A 111 28.03 3.13 26.53
CA ILE A 111 27.73 3.37 25.09
C ILE A 111 26.23 3.28 24.85
N ARG A 112 25.55 2.26 25.38
CA ARG A 112 24.09 2.12 25.24
C ARG A 112 23.32 3.27 25.88
N GLU A 113 23.73 3.69 27.07
CA GLU A 113 23.12 4.80 27.80
C GLU A 113 23.19 6.10 26.99
N TRP A 114 24.36 6.42 26.45
CA TRP A 114 24.56 7.64 25.67
C TRP A 114 24.03 7.53 24.23
N SER A 115 24.06 6.34 23.61
CA SER A 115 23.57 6.16 22.23
C SER A 115 22.07 6.40 22.11
N VAL A 116 21.28 6.12 23.16
CA VAL A 116 19.84 6.41 23.20
C VAL A 116 19.57 7.92 23.09
N LEU A 117 20.51 8.77 23.49
CA LEU A 117 20.38 10.23 23.33
C LEU A 117 20.64 10.69 21.89
N LEU A 118 21.38 9.90 21.12
CA LEU A 118 21.65 10.09 19.70
C LEU A 118 20.72 9.25 18.80
N ASP A 119 19.65 8.70 19.38
CA ASP A 119 18.64 7.98 18.63
C ASP A 119 18.16 8.86 17.45
N PRO A 120 18.11 8.34 16.21
CA PRO A 120 17.71 9.11 15.03
C PRO A 120 16.49 10.00 15.23
N ILE A 121 15.50 9.51 15.98
CA ILE A 121 14.27 10.23 16.36
C ILE A 121 14.58 11.58 17.03
N ARG A 122 15.56 11.63 17.94
CA ARG A 122 15.94 12.86 18.65
C ARG A 122 16.66 13.86 17.75
N CYS A 123 17.35 13.37 16.72
CA CYS A 123 18.13 14.18 15.78
C CYS A 123 17.33 14.66 14.56
N LEU A 124 16.11 14.17 14.34
CA LEU A 124 15.29 14.60 13.21
C LEU A 124 14.99 16.12 13.27
N PRO A 125 15.16 16.84 12.14
CA PRO A 125 14.76 18.23 12.01
C PRO A 125 13.24 18.45 12.21
N PRO A 126 12.80 19.65 12.64
CA PRO A 126 11.39 19.99 12.79
C PRO A 126 10.54 19.73 11.55
N GLU A 127 11.09 19.94 10.36
CA GLU A 127 10.38 19.80 9.08
C GLU A 127 10.05 18.33 8.79
N ILE A 128 10.97 17.42 9.13
CA ILE A 128 10.74 15.97 9.01
C ILE A 128 9.71 15.51 10.03
N TRP A 129 9.76 16.04 11.26
CA TRP A 129 8.73 15.79 12.25
C TRP A 129 7.35 16.28 11.80
N SER A 130 7.26 17.48 11.23
CA SER A 130 6.03 18.01 10.66
C SER A 130 5.47 17.07 9.60
N ARG A 131 6.32 16.57 8.69
CA ARG A 131 5.91 15.60 7.67
C ARG A 131 5.46 14.26 8.27
N ILE A 132 6.16 13.73 9.27
CA ILE A 132 5.72 12.52 9.98
C ILE A 132 4.34 12.74 10.62
N PHE A 133 4.12 13.88 11.27
CA PHE A 133 2.83 14.22 11.86
C PHE A 133 1.74 14.41 10.81
N SER A 134 2.05 14.88 9.60
CA SER A 134 1.05 14.96 8.53
C SER A 134 0.57 13.57 8.08
N GLU A 135 1.43 12.55 8.12
CA GLU A 135 1.03 11.17 7.81
C GLU A 135 0.10 10.57 8.88
N THR A 136 0.00 11.17 10.08
CA THR A 136 -0.95 10.72 11.11
C THR A 136 -2.33 11.36 10.98
N ILE A 137 -2.53 12.26 10.00
CA ILE A 137 -3.80 12.94 9.76
C ILE A 137 -4.62 12.09 8.78
N GLU A 138 -5.67 11.47 9.28
CA GLU A 138 -6.67 10.81 8.44
C GLU A 138 -7.60 11.87 7.85
N PHE A 139 -7.28 12.36 6.66
CA PHE A 139 -8.14 13.28 5.93
C PHE A 139 -8.01 13.09 4.41
N PRO A 140 -9.12 13.15 3.66
CA PRO A 140 -10.50 13.30 4.15
C PRO A 140 -11.11 11.95 4.52
N THR A 141 -11.82 11.90 5.66
CA THR A 141 -12.55 10.70 6.07
C THR A 141 -13.87 10.58 5.31
N PHE A 142 -14.18 9.38 4.83
CA PHE A 142 -15.46 9.06 4.22
C PHE A 142 -16.29 8.23 5.22
N PRO A 143 -17.59 8.53 5.43
CA PRO A 143 -18.41 7.77 6.37
C PRO A 143 -18.58 6.33 5.89
N GLN A 144 -18.61 5.38 6.82
CA GLN A 144 -18.86 3.99 6.46
C GLN A 144 -20.37 3.76 6.29
N ALA A 145 -20.76 3.14 5.18
CA ALA A 145 -22.11 2.66 4.97
C ALA A 145 -22.31 1.35 5.75
N SER A 146 -23.37 1.26 6.56
CA SER A 146 -23.70 0.01 7.25
C SER A 146 -25.20 -0.22 7.30
N PHE A 147 -25.58 -1.49 7.14
CA PHE A 147 -26.96 -1.93 7.24
C PHE A 147 -27.19 -2.58 8.60
N ARG A 148 -28.25 -2.19 9.30
CA ARG A 148 -28.73 -2.90 10.49
C ARG A 148 -29.78 -3.93 10.10
N LEU A 149 -29.61 -5.13 10.65
CA LEU A 149 -30.63 -6.18 10.60
C LEU A 149 -31.71 -5.85 11.64
N ASP A 150 -32.97 -5.92 11.27
CA ASP A 150 -34.04 -5.93 12.25
C ASP A 150 -34.04 -7.28 12.98
N SER A 151 -33.89 -7.22 14.30
CA SER A 151 -33.84 -8.38 15.18
C SER A 151 -35.14 -9.19 15.18
N HIS A 152 -36.27 -8.61 14.76
CA HIS A 152 -37.59 -9.28 14.78
C HIS A 152 -37.94 -9.94 13.45
N THR A 153 -37.58 -9.31 12.33
CA THR A 153 -37.92 -9.81 10.99
C THR A 153 -36.76 -10.51 10.29
N GLY A 154 -35.52 -10.32 10.76
CA GLY A 154 -34.32 -10.82 10.10
C GLY A 154 -34.01 -10.14 8.77
N ALA A 155 -34.76 -9.11 8.38
CA ALA A 155 -34.55 -8.34 7.16
C ALA A 155 -33.54 -7.20 7.39
N LEU A 156 -32.79 -6.81 6.35
CA LEU A 156 -32.03 -5.56 6.36
C LEU A 156 -33.04 -4.40 6.31
N THR A 157 -33.20 -3.67 7.41
CA THR A 157 -34.27 -2.68 7.55
C THR A 157 -33.78 -1.24 7.52
N HIS A 158 -32.56 -0.97 8.00
CA HIS A 158 -32.09 0.41 8.16
C HIS A 158 -30.65 0.57 7.70
N PHE A 159 -30.47 1.29 6.58
CA PHE A 159 -29.17 1.84 6.20
C PHE A 159 -28.84 3.01 7.11
N HIS A 160 -27.61 3.12 7.58
CA HIS A 160 -27.13 4.34 8.24
C HIS A 160 -25.67 4.62 7.90
N TRP A 161 -25.34 5.90 7.86
CA TRP A 161 -23.97 6.38 7.77
C TRP A 161 -23.32 6.36 9.15
N ASN A 162 -22.21 5.63 9.27
CA ASN A 162 -21.38 5.64 10.46
C ASN A 162 -20.28 6.69 10.30
N PHE A 163 -20.40 7.74 11.09
CA PHE A 163 -19.41 8.81 11.19
C PHE A 163 -18.41 8.49 12.29
N THR A 164 -17.20 8.10 11.91
CA THR A 164 -16.11 7.98 12.87
C THR A 164 -15.69 9.37 13.33
N ALA A 165 -15.94 9.69 14.60
CA ALA A 165 -15.43 10.90 15.23
C ALA A 165 -13.91 10.78 15.39
N VAL A 166 -13.16 11.10 14.34
CA VAL A 166 -11.70 11.11 14.40
C VAL A 166 -11.28 12.40 15.09
N GLU A 167 -11.01 12.33 16.40
CA GLU A 167 -10.28 13.41 17.07
C GLU A 167 -8.90 13.54 16.41
N SER A 168 -8.46 14.78 16.19
CA SER A 168 -7.14 15.02 15.59
C SER A 168 -6.05 14.39 16.47
N THR A 169 -5.31 13.44 15.89
CA THR A 169 -4.16 12.76 16.53
C THR A 169 -3.08 13.74 16.98
N LEU A 170 -3.06 14.95 16.41
CA LEU A 170 -2.17 16.05 16.78
C LEU A 170 -2.32 16.46 18.24
N TRP A 171 -3.52 16.37 18.83
CA TRP A 171 -3.71 16.69 20.25
C TRP A 171 -2.93 15.72 21.16
N ALA A 172 -2.87 14.44 20.79
CA ALA A 172 -2.07 13.44 21.50
C ALA A 172 -0.57 13.66 21.27
N ILE A 173 -0.17 13.98 20.04
CA ILE A 173 1.23 14.29 19.67
C ILE A 173 1.79 15.46 20.50
N GLU A 174 0.99 16.50 20.74
CA GLU A 174 1.38 17.61 21.62
C GLU A 174 1.61 17.20 23.07
N GLY A 175 0.99 16.11 23.51
CA GLY A 175 1.13 15.57 24.86
C GLY A 175 2.40 14.75 25.07
N VAL A 176 3.11 14.34 24.01
CA VAL A 176 4.24 13.40 24.11
C VAL A 176 5.47 14.05 24.73
N CYS A 177 5.96 15.15 24.16
CA CYS A 177 7.13 15.86 24.69
C CYS A 177 7.17 17.33 24.23
N LYS A 178 8.04 18.14 24.87
CA LYS A 178 8.20 19.57 24.53
C LYS A 178 8.61 19.80 23.06
N LYS A 179 9.47 18.94 22.49
CA LYS A 179 9.91 19.05 21.09
C LYS A 179 8.75 18.82 20.12
N TRP A 180 8.00 17.74 20.31
CA TRP A 180 6.86 17.40 19.45
C TRP A 180 5.77 18.45 19.53
N LYS A 181 5.46 18.93 20.74
CA LYS A 181 4.56 20.07 20.93
C LYS A 181 5.02 21.31 20.18
N ALA A 182 6.30 21.67 20.27
CA ALA A 182 6.84 22.83 19.58
C ALA A 182 6.72 22.68 18.05
N VAL A 183 7.02 21.51 17.51
CA VAL A 183 6.84 21.24 16.07
C VAL A 183 5.36 21.34 15.69
N ALA A 184 4.48 20.61 16.37
CA ALA A 184 3.05 20.60 16.04
C ALA A 184 2.43 22.00 16.10
N VAL A 185 2.75 22.80 17.13
CA VAL A 185 2.25 24.18 17.26
C VAL A 185 2.79 25.11 16.17
N ASN A 186 4.06 24.94 15.77
CA ASN A 186 4.72 25.82 14.79
C ASN A 186 4.51 25.39 13.33
N SER A 187 3.69 24.37 13.08
CA SER A 187 3.35 23.87 11.75
C SER A 187 1.85 24.10 11.44
N PRO A 188 1.45 25.32 10.99
CA PRO A 188 0.04 25.65 10.75
C PRO A 188 -0.66 24.73 9.75
N GLU A 189 0.07 24.19 8.77
CA GLU A 189 -0.45 23.25 7.78
C GLU A 189 -1.05 21.97 8.38
N LEU A 190 -0.55 21.52 9.54
CA LEU A 190 -1.10 20.34 10.22
C LEU A 190 -2.52 20.59 10.74
N TRP A 191 -2.83 21.84 11.10
CA TRP A 191 -4.11 22.22 11.70
C TRP A 191 -5.16 22.64 10.67
N ALA A 192 -4.81 22.65 9.37
CA ALA A 192 -5.67 23.11 8.29
C ALA A 192 -6.79 22.13 7.89
N PHE A 193 -6.72 20.89 8.38
CA PHE A 193 -7.72 19.84 8.15
C PHE A 193 -8.66 19.75 9.35
N ILE A 194 -9.94 20.09 9.14
CA ILE A 194 -10.90 20.26 10.24
C ILE A 194 -12.10 19.32 10.01
N ASN A 195 -12.38 18.48 11.00
CA ASN A 195 -13.56 17.62 11.02
C ASN A 195 -14.55 18.11 12.08
N ILE A 196 -15.74 18.50 11.66
CA ILE A 196 -16.80 19.06 12.49
C ILE A 196 -17.95 18.06 12.55
N VAL A 197 -18.19 17.48 13.73
CA VAL A 197 -19.30 16.55 13.96
C VAL A 197 -20.40 17.26 14.74
N ILE A 198 -21.56 17.41 14.11
CA ILE A 198 -22.74 18.04 14.67
C ILE A 198 -23.51 17.01 15.51
N SER A 199 -23.48 17.19 16.83
CA SER A 199 -24.20 16.34 17.79
C SER A 199 -24.53 17.17 19.04
N ASP A 200 -25.47 16.68 19.86
CA ASP A 200 -25.76 17.31 21.16
C ASP A 200 -24.57 17.29 22.11
N SER A 201 -23.69 16.28 22.01
CA SER A 201 -22.47 16.23 22.82
C SER A 201 -21.46 17.32 22.45
N ASN A 202 -21.47 17.81 21.21
CA ASN A 202 -20.54 18.81 20.70
C ASN A 202 -21.12 20.23 20.66
N PHE A 203 -22.44 20.38 20.48
CA PHE A 203 -23.12 21.66 20.31
C PHE A 203 -24.34 21.85 21.23
N GLY A 204 -24.62 20.93 22.15
CA GLY A 204 -25.71 21.05 23.12
C GLY A 204 -25.47 22.09 24.22
N PRO A 205 -26.46 22.34 25.09
CA PRO A 205 -26.35 23.29 26.19
C PRO A 205 -25.17 22.91 27.10
N ASN A 206 -24.31 23.89 27.41
CA ASN A 206 -23.10 23.75 28.24
C ASN A 206 -21.89 23.01 27.61
N THR A 207 -21.91 22.69 26.31
CA THR A 207 -20.82 21.96 25.62
C THR A 207 -19.74 22.86 25.00
N ASN A 208 -19.38 23.95 25.67
CA ASN A 208 -18.42 24.94 25.14
C ASN A 208 -17.00 24.41 24.89
N GLY A 209 -16.65 23.24 25.45
CA GLY A 209 -15.33 22.64 25.30
C GLY A 209 -14.99 22.27 23.85
N TYR A 210 -15.96 21.77 23.08
CA TYR A 210 -15.73 21.41 21.68
C TYR A 210 -15.50 22.64 20.80
N VAL A 211 -16.37 23.65 20.91
CA VAL A 211 -16.24 24.93 20.21
C VAL A 211 -14.90 25.62 20.52
N ARG A 212 -14.45 25.59 21.79
CA ARG A 212 -13.13 26.12 22.17
C ARG A 212 -11.98 25.34 21.52
N ARG A 213 -12.09 24.02 21.40
CA ARG A 213 -11.08 23.18 20.71
C ARG A 213 -11.04 23.51 19.21
N LEU A 214 -12.19 23.65 18.56
CA LEU A 214 -12.28 24.10 17.16
C LEU A 214 -11.64 25.48 16.98
N GLY A 215 -11.99 26.45 17.81
CA GLY A 215 -11.38 27.78 17.79
C GLY A 215 -9.86 27.75 17.95
N ARG A 216 -9.33 26.87 18.83
CA ARG A 216 -7.89 26.68 18.99
C ARG A 216 -7.23 26.09 17.74
N GLN A 217 -7.84 25.08 17.13
CA GLN A 217 -7.35 24.48 15.87
C GLN A 217 -7.37 25.49 14.73
N LEU A 218 -8.44 26.27 14.60
CA LEU A 218 -8.55 27.36 13.64
C LEU A 218 -7.48 28.44 13.87
N GLY A 219 -7.22 28.81 15.13
CA GLY A 219 -6.14 29.74 15.46
C GLY A 219 -4.76 29.22 15.09
N ARG A 220 -4.50 27.91 15.28
CA ARG A 220 -3.22 27.28 14.93
C ARG A 220 -2.99 27.11 13.44
N SER A 221 -4.05 26.93 12.65
CA SER A 221 -3.92 26.90 11.19
C SER A 221 -3.55 28.25 10.58
N GLY A 222 -3.55 29.34 11.37
CA GLY A 222 -3.10 30.65 10.94
C GLY A 222 -3.92 31.17 9.76
N ASN A 223 -3.26 31.53 8.65
CA ASN A 223 -3.91 31.93 7.39
C ASN A 223 -3.84 30.86 6.32
N ARG A 224 -3.58 29.59 6.69
CA ARG A 224 -3.54 28.49 5.71
C ARG A 224 -4.94 28.23 5.14
N PRO A 225 -5.04 27.85 3.86
CA PRO A 225 -6.29 27.35 3.28
C PRO A 225 -6.81 26.15 4.07
N LEU A 226 -8.12 26.09 4.27
CA LEU A 226 -8.78 25.09 5.09
C LEU A 226 -9.44 24.01 4.24
N SER A 227 -9.33 22.77 4.70
CA SER A 227 -10.12 21.65 4.24
C SER A 227 -11.05 21.20 5.36
N ILE A 228 -12.35 21.33 5.15
CA ILE A 228 -13.37 21.16 6.20
C ILE A 228 -14.34 20.05 5.81
N ILE A 229 -14.59 19.15 6.76
CA ILE A 229 -15.70 18.21 6.75
C ILE A 229 -16.71 18.66 7.80
N ILE A 230 -17.98 18.75 7.42
CA ILE A 230 -19.10 18.97 8.33
C ILE A 230 -20.03 17.77 8.22
N SER A 231 -20.19 17.03 9.31
CA SER A 231 -21.03 15.83 9.36
C SER A 231 -22.11 15.94 10.41
N CYS A 232 -23.32 15.49 10.11
CA CYS A 232 -24.43 15.38 11.06
C CYS A 232 -24.93 13.92 11.09
N PRO A 233 -24.58 13.15 12.13
CA PRO A 233 -25.09 11.78 12.30
C PRO A 233 -26.60 11.71 12.58
N ASP A 234 -27.18 12.80 13.06
CA ASP A 234 -28.60 12.91 13.41
C ASP A 234 -29.39 13.42 12.20
N TYR A 235 -30.12 12.52 11.54
CA TYR A 235 -30.89 12.82 10.33
C TYR A 235 -32.16 13.64 10.60
N ASN A 236 -32.61 13.75 11.85
CA ASN A 236 -33.79 14.54 12.21
C ASN A 236 -33.47 16.02 12.45
N ARG A 237 -32.21 16.44 12.26
CA ARG A 237 -31.84 17.84 12.40
C ARG A 237 -32.10 18.59 11.10
N ASP A 238 -32.68 19.77 11.27
CA ASP A 238 -33.03 20.64 10.14
C ASP A 238 -32.14 21.88 10.04
N SER A 239 -31.26 22.16 11.01
CA SER A 239 -30.45 23.39 11.00
C SER A 239 -29.05 23.23 11.57
N LEU A 240 -28.14 24.10 11.11
CA LEU A 240 -26.79 24.21 11.63
C LEU A 240 -26.79 24.86 13.03
N PRO A 241 -25.99 24.34 13.99
CA PRO A 241 -25.86 24.98 15.29
C PRO A 241 -25.41 26.44 15.19
N PRO A 242 -26.01 27.38 15.94
CA PRO A 242 -25.67 28.81 15.85
C PRO A 242 -24.19 29.12 16.08
N GLN A 243 -23.52 28.37 16.96
CA GLN A 243 -22.09 28.52 17.23
C GLN A 243 -21.24 28.13 16.02
N LEU A 244 -21.64 27.09 15.29
CA LEU A 244 -20.98 26.68 14.05
C LEU A 244 -21.21 27.72 12.96
N THR A 245 -22.44 28.20 12.81
CA THR A 245 -22.77 29.28 11.87
C THR A 245 -21.89 30.51 12.10
N MET A 246 -21.77 30.97 13.35
CA MET A 246 -20.90 32.11 13.69
C MET A 246 -19.42 31.84 13.38
N MET A 247 -18.95 30.63 13.64
CA MET A 247 -17.58 30.23 13.32
C MET A 247 -17.33 30.24 11.81
N LEU A 248 -18.25 29.71 11.00
CA LEU A 248 -18.08 29.64 9.54
C LEU A 248 -17.79 31.00 8.92
N TYR A 249 -18.48 32.08 9.36
CA TYR A 249 -18.20 33.44 8.88
C TYR A 249 -16.77 33.93 9.18
N SER A 250 -16.13 33.42 10.23
CA SER A 250 -14.79 33.88 10.65
C SER A 250 -13.63 33.29 9.83
N PHE A 251 -13.89 32.27 9.01
CA PHE A 251 -12.87 31.62 8.19
C PHE A 251 -13.36 31.17 6.81
N SER A 252 -14.53 31.66 6.37
CA SER A 252 -15.14 31.30 5.09
C SER A 252 -14.25 31.63 3.88
N ASP A 253 -13.47 32.71 4.01
CA ASP A 253 -12.46 33.17 3.06
C ASP A 253 -11.21 32.28 3.00
N ARG A 254 -11.10 31.28 3.87
CA ARG A 254 -9.98 30.33 3.86
C ARG A 254 -10.39 28.96 3.36
N ILE A 255 -11.69 28.66 3.28
CA ILE A 255 -12.20 27.34 2.90
C ILE A 255 -11.88 27.08 1.42
N GLN A 256 -11.02 26.09 1.18
CA GLN A 256 -10.64 25.64 -0.16
C GLN A 256 -11.35 24.34 -0.53
N HIS A 257 -11.54 23.44 0.43
CA HIS A 257 -12.23 22.17 0.23
C HIS A 257 -13.32 22.01 1.29
N LEU A 258 -14.56 21.84 0.85
CA LEU A 258 -15.71 21.67 1.75
C LEU A 258 -16.41 20.34 1.45
N ARG A 259 -16.59 19.53 2.48
CA ARG A 259 -17.41 18.31 2.42
C ARG A 259 -18.55 18.42 3.42
N LEU A 260 -19.76 18.21 2.92
CA LEU A 260 -20.99 18.24 3.70
C LEU A 260 -21.59 16.85 3.73
N TYR A 261 -21.67 16.24 4.90
CA TYR A 261 -22.34 14.96 5.15
C TYR A 261 -23.53 15.24 6.07
N ILE A 262 -24.61 15.79 5.51
CA ILE A 262 -25.73 16.36 6.28
C ILE A 262 -27.08 16.00 5.62
N PRO A 263 -28.19 16.01 6.37
CA PRO A 263 -29.50 15.71 5.81
C PRO A 263 -30.00 16.85 4.92
N SER A 264 -30.96 16.57 4.02
CA SER A 264 -31.56 17.56 3.12
C SER A 264 -32.20 18.72 3.88
N GLY A 265 -32.82 18.45 5.03
CA GLY A 265 -33.36 19.48 5.93
C GLY A 265 -32.32 20.55 6.28
N MET A 266 -31.09 20.13 6.62
CA MET A 266 -29.99 21.07 6.87
C MET A 266 -29.50 21.77 5.60
N LEU A 267 -29.39 21.06 4.46
CA LEU A 267 -28.99 21.66 3.19
C LEU A 267 -29.92 22.82 2.80
N ASN A 268 -31.22 22.68 3.06
CA ASN A 268 -32.22 23.72 2.82
C ASN A 268 -31.99 24.99 3.64
N THR A 269 -31.24 24.91 4.75
CA THR A 269 -30.94 26.09 5.59
C THR A 269 -29.67 26.83 5.22
N ILE A 270 -28.78 26.23 4.43
CA ILE A 270 -27.50 26.83 4.04
C ILE A 270 -27.68 28.16 3.28
N PRO A 271 -28.63 28.30 2.33
CA PRO A 271 -28.82 29.57 1.62
C PRO A 271 -29.08 30.77 2.54
N TYR A 272 -29.79 30.57 3.66
CA TYR A 272 -30.07 31.64 4.63
C TYR A 272 -28.82 32.16 5.35
N LEU A 273 -27.70 31.44 5.27
CA LEU A 273 -26.42 31.90 5.78
C LEU A 273 -25.78 32.97 4.89
N GLY A 274 -26.13 33.06 3.60
CA GLY A 274 -25.47 33.99 2.67
C GLY A 274 -23.93 33.85 2.69
N LEU A 275 -23.41 32.64 2.93
CA LEU A 275 -22.00 32.43 3.19
C LEU A 275 -21.20 32.55 1.89
N SER A 276 -20.28 33.52 1.83
CA SER A 276 -19.35 33.71 0.73
C SER A 276 -18.11 32.83 0.90
N LEU A 277 -17.80 32.02 -0.11
CA LEU A 277 -16.68 31.08 -0.15
C LEU A 277 -15.75 31.35 -1.35
N PRO A 278 -15.01 32.48 -1.34
CA PRO A 278 -14.30 32.97 -2.52
C PRO A 278 -13.15 32.06 -2.99
N TYR A 279 -12.56 31.26 -2.11
CA TYR A 279 -11.44 30.36 -2.42
C TYR A 279 -11.82 28.90 -2.54
N LEU A 280 -13.12 28.57 -2.45
CA LEU A 280 -13.60 27.20 -2.55
C LEU A 280 -13.28 26.64 -3.94
N LYS A 281 -12.58 25.51 -3.98
CA LYS A 281 -12.20 24.77 -5.20
C LYS A 281 -12.97 23.46 -5.33
N THR A 282 -13.21 22.79 -4.22
CA THR A 282 -13.89 21.49 -4.18
C THR A 282 -15.09 21.54 -3.26
N LEU A 283 -16.26 21.16 -3.78
CA LEU A 283 -17.47 20.94 -3.01
C LEU A 283 -17.90 19.48 -3.13
N PHE A 284 -18.03 18.82 -1.99
CA PHE A 284 -18.58 17.47 -1.88
C PHE A 284 -19.83 17.52 -1.02
N ILE A 285 -20.93 16.94 -1.48
CA ILE A 285 -22.19 16.87 -0.74
C ILE A 285 -22.68 15.42 -0.75
N LEU A 286 -22.95 14.90 0.44
CA LEU A 286 -23.59 13.62 0.69
C LEU A 286 -24.85 13.86 1.52
N SER A 287 -26.00 13.39 1.01
CA SER A 287 -27.23 13.37 1.81
C SER A 287 -27.16 12.23 2.84
N THR A 288 -27.55 12.53 4.08
CA THR A 288 -27.66 11.54 5.15
C THR A 288 -29.08 11.12 5.47
N ASP A 289 -30.07 11.50 4.64
CA ASP A 289 -31.49 11.24 4.88
C ASP A 289 -31.84 9.74 4.96
N MET A 290 -32.69 9.32 5.88
CA MET A 290 -32.96 7.88 6.08
C MET A 290 -34.00 7.30 5.14
N ASP A 291 -34.85 8.15 4.53
CA ASP A 291 -36.02 7.69 3.80
C ASP A 291 -35.70 7.30 2.35
N ILE A 292 -36.19 6.13 1.95
CA ILE A 292 -35.97 5.51 0.62
C ILE A 292 -37.03 5.98 -0.39
N THR A 293 -37.97 6.85 0.01
CA THR A 293 -39.04 7.28 -0.87
C THR A 293 -38.51 8.27 -1.91
N PRO A 294 -38.68 8.00 -3.22
CA PRO A 294 -38.24 8.89 -4.30
C PRO A 294 -38.81 10.31 -4.21
N ASP A 295 -39.90 10.47 -3.45
CA ASP A 295 -40.62 11.74 -3.26
C ASP A 295 -40.18 12.51 -1.99
N ALA A 296 -39.27 11.97 -1.16
CA ALA A 296 -38.79 12.65 0.05
C ALA A 296 -37.68 13.67 -0.21
N ASP A 297 -36.94 13.55 -1.32
CA ASP A 297 -35.86 14.48 -1.71
C ASP A 297 -36.37 15.77 -2.37
N ASN A 298 -37.61 16.17 -2.06
CA ASN A 298 -38.28 17.32 -2.68
C ASN A 298 -37.71 18.65 -2.15
N ILE A 299 -36.47 18.94 -2.55
CA ILE A 299 -35.94 20.29 -2.63
C ILE A 299 -36.73 20.98 -3.75
N ASN A 300 -37.91 21.51 -3.38
CA ASN A 300 -38.89 22.04 -4.33
C ASN A 300 -38.48 23.38 -4.96
N GLU A 301 -37.45 24.05 -4.41
CA GLU A 301 -36.99 25.37 -4.83
C GLU A 301 -35.48 25.41 -5.09
N PRO A 302 -35.00 26.29 -5.99
CA PRO A 302 -33.58 26.46 -6.22
C PRO A 302 -32.84 26.91 -4.94
N LEU A 303 -31.96 26.07 -4.42
CA LEU A 303 -31.07 26.37 -3.30
C LEU A 303 -29.79 27.05 -3.78
N GLU A 304 -29.69 28.35 -3.53
CA GLU A 304 -28.43 29.09 -3.64
C GLU A 304 -27.54 28.81 -2.42
N LEU A 305 -26.87 27.66 -2.42
CA LEU A 305 -26.03 27.24 -1.29
C LEU A 305 -24.97 28.29 -0.94
N PHE A 306 -24.24 28.77 -1.94
CA PHE A 306 -23.14 29.71 -1.75
C PHE A 306 -23.19 30.80 -2.82
N PRO A 307 -23.56 32.05 -2.46
CA PRO A 307 -23.71 33.14 -3.41
C PRO A 307 -22.42 33.46 -4.19
N VAL A 308 -21.25 33.23 -3.58
CA VAL A 308 -19.95 33.56 -4.17
C VAL A 308 -18.97 32.39 -4.00
N CYS A 309 -18.72 31.68 -5.10
CA CYS A 309 -17.69 30.63 -5.19
C CYS A 309 -16.98 30.60 -6.57
N PRO A 310 -16.29 31.69 -6.98
CA PRO A 310 -15.73 31.87 -8.33
C PRO A 310 -14.60 30.88 -8.70
N ASN A 311 -14.01 30.23 -7.68
CA ASN A 311 -12.93 29.28 -7.86
C ASN A 311 -13.36 27.82 -7.79
N LEU A 312 -14.67 27.54 -7.69
CA LEU A 312 -15.19 26.17 -7.64
C LEU A 312 -14.91 25.46 -8.98
N ARG A 313 -14.22 24.32 -8.93
CA ARG A 313 -13.81 23.52 -10.10
C ARG A 313 -14.22 22.06 -9.98
N GLU A 314 -14.28 21.53 -8.76
CA GLU A 314 -14.57 20.13 -8.49
C GLU A 314 -15.88 20.02 -7.72
N LEU A 315 -16.83 19.22 -8.24
CA LEU A 315 -18.14 19.03 -7.63
C LEU A 315 -18.47 17.54 -7.52
N GLN A 316 -18.81 17.11 -6.32
CA GLN A 316 -19.14 15.71 -6.04
C GLN A 316 -20.47 15.60 -5.29
N PHE A 317 -21.35 14.73 -5.77
CA PHE A 317 -22.63 14.42 -5.15
C PHE A 317 -22.76 12.93 -4.83
N VAL A 318 -23.21 12.63 -3.62
CA VAL A 318 -23.50 11.28 -3.16
C VAL A 318 -24.90 11.20 -2.59
N ASP A 319 -25.71 10.27 -3.11
CA ASP A 319 -27.10 10.09 -2.70
C ASP A 319 -27.94 11.39 -2.82
N ILE A 320 -27.70 12.15 -3.90
CA ILE A 320 -28.47 13.35 -4.26
C ILE A 320 -29.24 13.09 -5.54
N ASN A 321 -30.57 12.97 -5.44
CA ASN A 321 -31.42 12.61 -6.57
C ASN A 321 -31.67 13.79 -7.52
N ASP A 322 -31.95 14.98 -7.01
CA ASP A 322 -32.13 16.17 -7.87
C ASP A 322 -31.13 17.27 -7.55
N ASN A 323 -30.05 17.30 -8.34
CA ASN A 323 -29.05 18.34 -8.24
C ASN A 323 -29.42 19.64 -8.99
N ARG A 324 -30.54 19.67 -9.72
CA ARG A 324 -30.98 20.86 -10.47
C ARG A 324 -31.45 21.96 -9.52
N SER A 325 -31.86 21.57 -8.32
CA SER A 325 -32.17 22.48 -7.23
C SER A 325 -30.97 23.33 -6.82
N PHE A 326 -29.72 22.89 -7.00
CA PHE A 326 -28.58 23.71 -6.58
C PHE A 326 -28.24 24.83 -7.57
N SER A 327 -28.25 26.08 -7.07
CA SER A 327 -27.71 27.23 -7.79
C SER A 327 -26.22 27.34 -7.49
N LEU A 328 -25.42 26.71 -8.34
CA LEU A 328 -23.95 26.70 -8.28
C LEU A 328 -23.39 27.32 -9.57
N PRO A 329 -22.11 27.76 -9.58
CA PRO A 329 -21.46 28.24 -10.80
C PRO A 329 -21.09 27.05 -11.71
N TRP A 330 -22.10 26.42 -12.32
CA TRP A 330 -21.94 25.18 -13.09
C TRP A 330 -20.98 25.30 -14.28
N GLN A 331 -20.91 26.48 -14.92
CA GLN A 331 -20.13 26.67 -16.14
C GLN A 331 -18.62 26.50 -15.93
N GLN A 332 -18.10 26.83 -14.75
CA GLN A 332 -16.67 26.77 -14.43
C GLN A 332 -16.22 25.41 -13.86
N ILE A 333 -17.13 24.45 -13.70
CA ILE A 333 -16.81 23.10 -13.17
C ILE A 333 -16.02 22.30 -14.21
N THR A 334 -14.94 21.66 -13.77
CA THR A 334 -14.02 20.88 -14.59
C THR A 334 -13.94 19.40 -14.20
N ASP A 335 -14.20 19.05 -12.93
CA ASP A 335 -14.36 17.65 -12.46
C ASP A 335 -15.74 17.51 -11.82
N TYR A 336 -16.52 16.54 -12.30
CA TYR A 336 -17.85 16.26 -11.78
C TYR A 336 -18.02 14.78 -11.50
N ARG A 337 -18.49 14.44 -10.30
CA ARG A 337 -18.75 13.06 -9.89
C ARG A 337 -20.09 12.93 -9.21
N CYS A 338 -20.88 11.94 -9.60
CA CYS A 338 -22.20 11.70 -9.03
C CYS A 338 -22.42 10.20 -8.82
N TRP A 339 -22.72 9.79 -7.59
CA TRP A 339 -23.01 8.39 -7.29
C TRP A 339 -23.96 8.17 -6.12
N TYR A 340 -24.38 6.92 -5.97
CA TYR A 340 -25.47 6.52 -5.07
C TYR A 340 -25.06 5.25 -4.34
N TYR A 341 -25.24 5.20 -3.02
CA TYR A 341 -25.04 3.99 -2.20
C TYR A 341 -26.36 3.41 -1.73
N ARG A 342 -27.33 4.26 -1.43
CA ARG A 342 -28.59 3.87 -0.75
C ARG A 342 -29.73 3.68 -1.70
N HIS A 343 -29.85 4.60 -2.65
CA HIS A 343 -31.02 4.72 -3.50
C HIS A 343 -30.66 4.37 -4.93
N VAL A 344 -31.68 3.96 -5.67
CA VAL A 344 -31.61 4.00 -7.13
C VAL A 344 -31.48 5.47 -7.50
N GLY A 345 -30.40 5.85 -8.16
CA GLY A 345 -30.17 7.22 -8.61
C GLY A 345 -31.26 7.73 -9.55
N PRO A 346 -31.24 9.03 -9.88
CA PRO A 346 -32.26 9.65 -10.69
C PRO A 346 -32.27 9.10 -12.11
N ASP A 347 -33.31 9.45 -12.85
CA ASP A 347 -33.37 9.12 -14.25
C ASP A 347 -32.30 9.88 -15.07
N ALA A 348 -31.91 9.30 -16.21
CA ALA A 348 -30.86 9.81 -17.08
C ALA A 348 -31.02 11.30 -17.50
N SER A 349 -32.24 11.84 -17.52
CA SER A 349 -32.46 13.25 -17.88
C SER A 349 -31.88 14.22 -16.85
N VAL A 350 -31.81 13.85 -15.57
CA VAL A 350 -31.17 14.66 -14.53
C VAL A 350 -29.67 14.76 -14.80
N HIS A 351 -29.02 13.64 -15.12
CA HIS A 351 -27.62 13.64 -15.52
C HIS A 351 -27.38 14.47 -16.79
N ILE A 352 -28.19 14.27 -17.84
CA ILE A 352 -28.07 15.05 -19.09
C ILE A 352 -28.20 16.54 -18.82
N SER A 353 -29.20 16.97 -18.06
CA SER A 353 -29.38 18.39 -17.69
C SER A 353 -28.22 18.96 -16.87
N SER A 354 -27.52 18.12 -16.11
CA SER A 354 -26.30 18.52 -15.39
C SER A 354 -25.15 18.77 -16.36
N LEU A 355 -24.95 17.86 -17.31
CA LEU A 355 -23.92 17.97 -18.36
C LEU A 355 -24.19 19.12 -19.34
N GLU A 356 -25.45 19.51 -19.53
CA GLU A 356 -25.83 20.71 -20.31
C GLU A 356 -25.30 22.00 -19.68
N ARG A 357 -25.32 22.09 -18.35
CA ARG A 357 -24.88 23.27 -17.59
C ARG A 357 -23.35 23.38 -17.45
N MET A 358 -22.63 22.26 -17.44
CA MET A 358 -21.18 22.20 -17.23
C MET A 358 -20.40 22.21 -18.55
N ILE A 359 -20.28 23.40 -19.14
CA ILE A 359 -19.70 23.56 -20.49
C ILE A 359 -18.17 23.36 -20.54
N HIS A 360 -17.46 23.56 -19.42
CA HIS A 360 -16.00 23.42 -19.33
C HIS A 360 -15.56 22.13 -18.63
N LEU A 361 -16.45 21.15 -18.51
CA LEU A 361 -16.17 19.88 -17.87
C LEU A 361 -15.04 19.13 -18.61
N GLN A 362 -14.10 18.56 -17.87
CA GLN A 362 -12.98 17.79 -18.40
C GLN A 362 -13.07 16.32 -17.96
N ASP A 363 -13.34 16.08 -16.68
CA ASP A 363 -13.43 14.74 -16.11
C ASP A 363 -14.83 14.51 -15.52
N CYS A 364 -15.49 13.44 -15.94
CA CYS A 364 -16.87 13.14 -15.54
C CYS A 364 -17.00 11.70 -15.07
N PHE A 365 -17.55 11.49 -13.87
CA PHE A 365 -17.95 10.19 -13.33
C PHE A 365 -19.43 10.18 -12.98
N LEU A 366 -20.20 9.26 -13.57
CA LEU A 366 -21.64 9.13 -13.29
C LEU A 366 -22.04 7.68 -13.02
N ARG A 367 -22.60 7.43 -11.83
CA ARG A 367 -23.36 6.21 -11.57
C ARG A 367 -24.81 6.41 -12.03
N CYS A 368 -25.17 5.76 -13.13
CA CYS A 368 -26.47 5.81 -13.78
C CYS A 368 -27.34 4.65 -13.28
N SER A 369 -28.62 4.93 -12.99
CA SER A 369 -29.51 3.92 -12.42
C SER A 369 -30.79 3.71 -13.22
N LEU A 370 -31.50 4.79 -13.61
CA LEU A 370 -32.81 4.69 -14.26
C LEU A 370 -32.80 5.32 -15.66
N PRO A 371 -33.48 4.71 -16.64
CA PRO A 371 -33.67 5.35 -17.93
C PRO A 371 -34.63 6.54 -17.80
N SER A 372 -34.42 7.55 -18.64
CA SER A 372 -35.35 8.68 -18.73
C SER A 372 -36.74 8.18 -19.16
N ARG A 373 -37.76 8.53 -18.37
CA ARG A 373 -39.17 8.18 -18.63
C ARG A 373 -39.76 8.87 -19.85
N ARG A 374 -39.13 9.96 -20.31
CA ARG A 374 -39.54 10.71 -21.50
C ARG A 374 -38.47 10.52 -22.57
N PRO A 375 -38.68 9.71 -23.62
CA PRO A 375 -37.80 9.76 -24.78
C PRO A 375 -37.83 11.19 -25.30
N SER A 376 -36.66 11.85 -25.44
CA SER A 376 -36.61 13.21 -25.96
C SER A 376 -37.35 13.25 -27.31
N PRO A 377 -38.53 13.90 -27.42
CA PRO A 377 -39.32 13.84 -28.66
C PRO A 377 -38.65 14.59 -29.80
N ASN A 378 -37.59 15.36 -29.51
CA ASN A 378 -36.83 16.13 -30.48
C ASN A 378 -35.36 15.78 -30.35
N ARG A 379 -34.74 15.44 -31.49
CA ARG A 379 -33.28 15.32 -31.70
C ARG A 379 -32.61 16.67 -31.39
N ALA A 380 -32.44 17.00 -30.12
CA ALA A 380 -31.49 18.03 -29.75
C ALA A 380 -30.12 17.62 -30.32
N PRO A 381 -29.33 18.55 -30.89
CA PRO A 381 -28.00 18.21 -31.34
C PRO A 381 -27.20 17.67 -30.15
N PRO A 382 -26.36 16.64 -30.37
CA PRO A 382 -25.55 16.09 -29.30
C PRO A 382 -24.64 17.17 -28.72
N LEU A 383 -24.51 17.18 -27.40
CA LEU A 383 -23.69 18.09 -26.62
C LEU A 383 -22.24 17.89 -27.02
N CYS A 384 -21.70 18.82 -27.81
CA CYS A 384 -20.29 18.83 -28.14
C CYS A 384 -19.48 19.35 -26.95
N ARG A 385 -18.54 18.55 -26.45
CA ARG A 385 -17.78 18.84 -25.23
C ARG A 385 -16.34 18.37 -25.32
N GLU A 386 -15.45 19.05 -24.61
CA GLU A 386 -14.01 18.76 -24.60
C GLU A 386 -13.60 17.89 -23.40
N TYR A 387 -14.37 16.84 -23.14
CA TYR A 387 -14.09 15.95 -22.01
C TYR A 387 -12.81 15.19 -22.30
N ARG A 388 -11.91 15.13 -21.31
CA ARG A 388 -10.72 14.28 -21.31
C ARG A 388 -11.06 12.87 -20.84
N LEU A 389 -11.90 12.75 -19.80
CA LEU A 389 -12.29 11.49 -19.19
C LEU A 389 -13.81 11.42 -19.04
N LEU A 390 -14.40 10.32 -19.51
CA LEU A 390 -15.78 9.93 -19.25
C LEU A 390 -15.81 8.55 -18.61
N ASP A 391 -16.36 8.46 -17.42
CA ASP A 391 -16.52 7.22 -16.65
C ASP A 391 -17.99 7.05 -16.26
N LEU A 392 -18.64 6.04 -16.83
CA LEU A 392 -20.05 5.76 -16.64
C LEU A 392 -20.23 4.39 -16.01
N HIS A 393 -20.96 4.33 -14.92
CA HIS A 393 -21.17 3.11 -14.14
C HIS A 393 -22.65 2.84 -13.94
N SER A 394 -23.07 1.57 -13.96
CA SER A 394 -24.44 1.19 -13.59
C SER A 394 -24.43 -0.15 -12.87
N ASP A 395 -25.03 -0.19 -11.68
CA ASP A 395 -25.18 -1.40 -10.87
C ASP A 395 -26.61 -1.95 -10.84
N HIS A 396 -27.54 -1.34 -11.58
CA HIS A 396 -28.95 -1.71 -11.54
C HIS A 396 -29.42 -2.37 -12.84
N ASP A 397 -29.92 -3.60 -12.74
CA ASP A 397 -30.52 -4.33 -13.86
C ASP A 397 -31.84 -3.73 -14.36
N ASN A 398 -32.42 -2.77 -13.63
CA ASN A 398 -33.68 -2.09 -13.95
C ASN A 398 -33.51 -0.97 -14.99
N GLY A 399 -32.82 -1.26 -16.10
CA GLY A 399 -32.66 -0.33 -17.23
C GLY A 399 -31.49 0.64 -17.10
N GLY A 400 -30.53 0.37 -16.22
CA GLY A 400 -29.32 1.17 -16.12
C GLY A 400 -28.47 1.14 -17.40
N ASP A 401 -28.49 0.03 -18.15
CA ASP A 401 -27.91 -0.07 -19.50
C ASP A 401 -28.56 0.91 -20.50
N ILE A 402 -29.88 1.10 -20.42
CA ILE A 402 -30.62 2.08 -21.24
C ILE A 402 -30.19 3.50 -20.83
N ALA A 403 -30.03 3.76 -19.53
CA ALA A 403 -29.57 5.06 -19.03
C ALA A 403 -28.17 5.42 -19.55
N LEU A 404 -27.23 4.46 -19.51
CA LEU A 404 -25.88 4.62 -20.07
C LEU A 404 -25.94 4.98 -21.57
N ARG A 405 -26.77 4.25 -22.34
CA ARG A 405 -26.97 4.52 -23.78
C ARG A 405 -27.55 5.91 -24.02
N GLN A 406 -28.60 6.29 -23.29
CA GLN A 406 -29.22 7.62 -23.42
C GLN A 406 -28.21 8.75 -23.18
N ILE A 407 -27.34 8.61 -22.17
CA ILE A 407 -26.31 9.62 -21.90
C ILE A 407 -25.28 9.67 -23.03
N MET A 408 -24.67 8.53 -23.40
CA MET A 408 -23.66 8.50 -24.47
C MET A 408 -24.20 9.00 -25.82
N ASP A 409 -25.46 8.68 -26.13
CA ASP A 409 -26.09 9.06 -27.40
C ASP A 409 -26.29 10.56 -27.53
N THR A 410 -26.33 11.28 -26.40
CA THR A 410 -26.41 12.75 -26.35
C THR A 410 -25.07 13.48 -26.41
N LEU A 411 -23.92 12.78 -26.42
CA LEU A 411 -22.60 13.43 -26.29
C LEU A 411 -21.76 13.37 -27.57
N THR A 412 -21.06 14.45 -27.91
CA THR A 412 -19.99 14.45 -28.93
C THR A 412 -18.71 14.92 -28.26
N LEU A 413 -17.69 14.06 -28.17
CA LEU A 413 -16.53 14.26 -27.29
C LEU A 413 -15.21 14.24 -28.07
N PRO A 414 -14.90 15.23 -28.92
CA PRO A 414 -13.72 15.20 -29.80
C PRO A 414 -12.37 15.19 -29.07
N ALA A 415 -12.34 15.61 -27.79
CA ALA A 415 -11.11 15.64 -26.99
C ALA A 415 -10.93 14.39 -26.09
N LEU A 416 -11.81 13.38 -26.20
CA LEU A 416 -11.85 12.24 -25.27
C LEU A 416 -10.56 11.40 -25.34
N GLN A 417 -9.90 11.25 -24.20
CA GLN A 417 -8.72 10.41 -24.06
C GLN A 417 -9.06 9.09 -23.36
N GLN A 418 -10.02 9.12 -22.43
CA GLN A 418 -10.34 7.98 -21.60
C GLN A 418 -11.85 7.76 -21.54
N LEU A 419 -12.27 6.56 -21.91
CA LEU A 419 -13.64 6.10 -21.77
C LEU A 419 -13.68 4.87 -20.89
N LYS A 420 -14.49 4.93 -19.83
CA LYS A 420 -14.78 3.79 -18.96
C LYS A 420 -16.29 3.60 -18.89
N VAL A 421 -16.75 2.37 -19.12
CA VAL A 421 -18.16 2.03 -19.05
C VAL A 421 -18.33 0.70 -18.34
N THR A 422 -19.05 0.70 -17.23
CA THR A 422 -19.39 -0.51 -16.47
C THR A 422 -20.90 -0.73 -16.49
N CYS A 423 -21.31 -1.89 -17.00
CA CYS A 423 -22.71 -2.30 -17.11
C CYS A 423 -23.12 -3.16 -15.90
N PRO A 424 -24.43 -3.23 -15.60
CA PRO A 424 -24.93 -4.03 -14.49
C PRO A 424 -24.84 -5.53 -14.79
N ALA A 425 -24.56 -6.31 -13.73
CA ALA A 425 -24.35 -7.75 -13.80
C ALA A 425 -25.65 -8.50 -14.14
N GLY A 426 -25.71 -9.14 -15.31
CA GLY A 426 -26.89 -9.90 -15.73
C GLY A 426 -27.85 -9.16 -16.67
N SER A 427 -27.43 -8.02 -17.24
CA SER A 427 -28.11 -7.22 -18.29
C SER A 427 -28.37 -7.97 -19.62
N THR A 428 -29.04 -9.12 -19.54
CA THR A 428 -29.33 -10.06 -20.65
C THR A 428 -30.79 -10.10 -21.05
N ARG A 429 -31.65 -9.26 -20.46
CA ARG A 429 -33.07 -9.27 -20.80
C ARG A 429 -33.37 -8.22 -21.86
N TYR A 430 -33.70 -8.75 -23.04
CA TYR A 430 -34.27 -8.10 -24.24
C TYR A 430 -33.26 -7.50 -25.25
N PHE A 431 -33.29 -8.07 -26.46
CA PHE A 431 -32.47 -7.82 -27.64
C PHE A 431 -32.49 -6.36 -28.18
N ASN A 432 -31.33 -5.86 -28.67
CA ASN A 432 -30.98 -5.65 -30.10
C ASN A 432 -29.84 -4.64 -30.33
N GLU A 433 -29.53 -3.77 -29.37
CA GLU A 433 -28.39 -2.83 -29.47
C GLU A 433 -27.76 -2.68 -28.07
N GLY A 434 -26.58 -3.28 -27.87
CA GLY A 434 -25.92 -3.31 -26.56
C GLY A 434 -25.34 -1.93 -26.18
N THR A 435 -25.00 -1.73 -24.91
CA THR A 435 -24.31 -0.52 -24.42
C THR A 435 -23.04 -0.22 -25.23
N PHE A 436 -22.34 -1.27 -25.67
CA PHE A 436 -21.15 -1.13 -26.51
C PHE A 436 -21.44 -0.49 -27.88
N SER A 437 -22.63 -0.70 -28.46
CA SER A 437 -23.01 -0.06 -29.72
C SER A 437 -23.16 1.45 -29.56
N SER A 438 -23.62 1.94 -28.40
CA SER A 438 -23.57 3.37 -28.08
C SER A 438 -22.15 3.90 -27.95
N ILE A 439 -21.21 3.10 -27.42
CA ILE A 439 -19.77 3.47 -27.42
C ILE A 439 -19.27 3.62 -28.85
N HIS A 440 -19.55 2.66 -29.72
CA HIS A 440 -19.19 2.74 -31.13
C HIS A 440 -19.78 3.98 -31.81
N ARG A 441 -21.06 4.28 -31.60
CA ARG A 441 -21.70 5.48 -32.14
C ARG A 441 -21.10 6.78 -31.59
N LEU A 442 -20.77 6.81 -30.30
CA LEU A 442 -20.07 7.94 -29.67
C LEU A 442 -18.69 8.17 -30.30
N LEU A 443 -17.89 7.11 -30.45
CA LEU A 443 -16.55 7.19 -31.03
C LEU A 443 -16.59 7.57 -32.51
N ASN A 444 -17.52 7.02 -33.29
CA ASN A 444 -17.69 7.37 -34.70
C ASN A 444 -18.11 8.82 -34.90
N ARG A 445 -18.96 9.34 -34.01
CA ARG A 445 -19.40 10.73 -34.07
C ARG A 445 -18.31 11.71 -33.60
N SER A 446 -17.49 11.30 -32.64
CA SER A 446 -16.54 12.19 -31.96
C SER A 446 -15.13 12.15 -32.55
N ILE A 447 -14.74 11.01 -33.14
CA ILE A 447 -13.40 10.71 -33.66
C ILE A 447 -12.28 11.17 -32.70
N PRO A 448 -12.31 10.73 -31.43
CA PRO A 448 -11.44 11.30 -30.42
C PRO A 448 -10.04 10.65 -30.42
N PRO A 449 -9.02 11.32 -29.88
CA PRO A 449 -7.68 10.74 -29.67
C PRO A 449 -7.67 9.80 -28.45
N LEU A 450 -8.50 8.76 -28.50
CA LEU A 450 -8.72 7.84 -27.37
C LEU A 450 -7.44 7.05 -27.08
N THR A 451 -6.96 7.11 -25.84
CA THR A 451 -5.79 6.36 -25.35
C THR A 451 -6.20 5.21 -24.44
N ARG A 452 -7.32 5.31 -23.72
CA ARG A 452 -7.81 4.25 -22.84
C ARG A 452 -9.29 3.94 -23.07
N LEU A 453 -9.59 2.66 -23.26
CA LEU A 453 -10.96 2.15 -23.34
C LEU A 453 -11.15 1.00 -22.35
N HIS A 454 -11.95 1.22 -21.33
CA HIS A 454 -12.33 0.18 -20.36
C HIS A 454 -13.83 -0.10 -20.48
N PHE A 455 -14.19 -1.35 -20.68
CA PHE A 455 -15.57 -1.82 -20.74
C PHE A 455 -15.71 -3.03 -19.84
N CYS A 456 -16.64 -2.96 -18.89
CA CYS A 456 -16.86 -4.00 -17.89
C CYS A 456 -18.33 -4.43 -17.90
N GLY A 457 -18.58 -5.73 -18.07
CA GLY A 457 -19.91 -6.30 -18.13
C GLY A 457 -20.70 -5.91 -19.39
N GLY A 458 -21.86 -6.55 -19.58
CA GLY A 458 -22.74 -6.30 -20.73
C GLY A 458 -22.37 -7.07 -22.00
N SER A 459 -23.16 -6.86 -23.07
CA SER A 459 -22.97 -7.53 -24.36
C SER A 459 -22.26 -6.63 -25.36
N ILE A 460 -21.30 -7.21 -26.08
CA ILE A 460 -20.57 -6.55 -27.17
C ILE A 460 -21.03 -7.15 -28.50
N VAL A 461 -21.44 -6.29 -29.42
CA VAL A 461 -21.62 -6.66 -30.82
C VAL A 461 -20.24 -6.71 -31.47
N MET A 462 -19.85 -7.88 -31.96
CA MET A 462 -18.51 -8.13 -32.52
C MET A 462 -18.11 -7.11 -33.62
N LYS A 463 -19.04 -6.73 -34.49
CA LYS A 463 -18.78 -5.75 -35.57
C LYS A 463 -18.39 -4.38 -35.02
N ASP A 464 -18.99 -3.97 -33.92
CA ASP A 464 -18.75 -2.68 -33.29
C ASP A 464 -17.36 -2.69 -32.64
N LEU A 465 -16.97 -3.77 -31.96
CA LEU A 465 -15.64 -3.91 -31.36
C LEU A 465 -14.54 -3.89 -32.43
N LEU A 466 -14.72 -4.65 -33.52
CA LEU A 466 -13.80 -4.59 -34.66
C LEU A 466 -13.66 -3.15 -35.17
N HIS A 467 -14.78 -2.45 -35.37
CA HIS A 467 -14.75 -1.09 -35.87
C HIS A 467 -14.03 -0.12 -34.92
N VAL A 468 -14.22 -0.28 -33.61
CA VAL A 468 -13.51 0.52 -32.60
C VAL A 468 -12.00 0.27 -32.67
N ILE A 469 -11.56 -0.99 -32.74
CA ILE A 469 -10.13 -1.34 -32.87
C ILE A 469 -9.54 -0.73 -34.16
N LEU A 470 -10.27 -0.77 -35.27
CA LEU A 470 -9.81 -0.22 -36.55
C LEU A 470 -9.77 1.32 -36.57
N SER A 471 -10.63 1.97 -35.79
CA SER A 471 -10.83 3.43 -35.86
C SER A 471 -10.13 4.21 -34.73
N THR A 472 -9.39 3.53 -33.84
CA THR A 472 -8.70 4.15 -32.68
C THR A 472 -7.19 3.87 -32.66
N PRO A 473 -6.41 4.39 -33.61
CA PRO A 473 -4.96 4.12 -33.69
C PRO A 473 -4.15 4.64 -32.50
N SER A 474 -4.69 5.60 -31.73
CA SER A 474 -4.07 6.15 -30.52
C SER A 474 -4.22 5.27 -29.27
N LEU A 475 -4.95 4.16 -29.35
CA LEU A 475 -5.28 3.34 -28.19
C LEU A 475 -4.02 2.69 -27.59
N GLU A 476 -3.82 2.91 -26.29
CA GLU A 476 -2.67 2.44 -25.49
C GLU A 476 -3.08 1.36 -24.48
N ASP A 477 -4.30 1.44 -23.95
CA ASP A 477 -4.86 0.55 -22.92
C ASP A 477 -6.29 0.13 -23.29
N LEU A 478 -6.49 -1.17 -23.52
CA LEU A 478 -7.78 -1.78 -23.82
C LEU A 478 -8.12 -2.82 -22.74
N GLN A 479 -9.21 -2.60 -22.02
CA GLN A 479 -9.69 -3.53 -20.99
C GLN A 479 -11.14 -3.91 -21.23
N LEU A 480 -11.38 -5.20 -21.42
CA LEU A 480 -12.67 -5.81 -21.69
C LEU A 480 -12.93 -6.87 -20.60
N ASN A 481 -13.63 -6.49 -19.54
CA ASN A 481 -13.77 -7.26 -18.31
C ASN A 481 -15.18 -7.85 -18.16
N GLU A 482 -15.30 -8.96 -17.43
CA GLU A 482 -16.59 -9.57 -17.08
C GLU A 482 -17.52 -9.84 -18.29
N LEU A 483 -16.95 -10.21 -19.44
CA LEU A 483 -17.70 -10.55 -20.64
C LEU A 483 -18.16 -12.01 -20.66
N TYR A 484 -19.22 -12.29 -21.41
CA TYR A 484 -19.67 -13.66 -21.66
C TYR A 484 -18.58 -14.49 -22.35
N LYS A 485 -18.50 -15.78 -21.99
CA LYS A 485 -17.47 -16.75 -22.40
C LYS A 485 -17.06 -16.68 -23.88
N ASP A 486 -18.00 -16.40 -24.78
CA ASP A 486 -17.81 -16.48 -26.23
C ASP A 486 -17.79 -15.13 -26.93
N THR A 487 -17.65 -14.03 -26.19
CA THR A 487 -17.76 -12.67 -26.74
C THR A 487 -16.58 -12.33 -27.65
N ILE A 488 -15.37 -12.75 -27.27
CA ILE A 488 -14.14 -12.50 -28.04
C ILE A 488 -13.93 -13.66 -29.02
N THR A 489 -14.08 -13.34 -30.30
CA THR A 489 -13.95 -14.29 -31.41
C THR A 489 -12.53 -14.30 -31.99
N PRO A 490 -12.16 -15.34 -32.77
CA PRO A 490 -10.89 -15.40 -33.47
C PRO A 490 -10.58 -14.14 -34.31
N ASP A 491 -11.58 -13.57 -34.97
CA ASP A 491 -11.40 -12.38 -35.82
C ASP A 491 -10.97 -11.14 -35.01
N ILE A 492 -11.43 -11.00 -33.76
CA ILE A 492 -10.97 -9.93 -32.85
C ILE A 492 -9.48 -10.10 -32.56
N ILE A 493 -9.06 -11.34 -32.26
CA ILE A 493 -7.66 -11.63 -31.96
C ILE A 493 -6.80 -11.39 -33.20
N ILE A 494 -7.26 -11.83 -34.37
CA ILE A 494 -6.58 -11.60 -35.65
C ILE A 494 -6.43 -10.09 -35.94
N ALA A 495 -7.46 -9.29 -35.65
CA ALA A 495 -7.39 -7.83 -35.81
C ALA A 495 -6.36 -7.19 -34.87
N LEU A 496 -6.05 -7.81 -33.73
CA LEU A 496 -5.01 -7.39 -32.80
C LEU A 496 -3.62 -7.92 -33.16
N ILE A 497 -3.47 -8.96 -33.98
CA ILE A 497 -2.16 -9.42 -34.45
C ILE A 497 -1.49 -8.30 -35.27
N LEU A 498 -0.18 -8.09 -35.10
CA LEU A 498 0.60 -7.23 -36.00
C LEU A 498 0.74 -7.92 -37.37
N ASN A 499 -0.26 -7.77 -38.23
CA ASN A 499 -0.27 -8.34 -39.57
C ASN A 499 0.53 -7.45 -40.55
N LEU A 500 1.71 -7.92 -40.94
CA LEU A 500 2.60 -7.28 -41.90
C LEU A 500 2.15 -7.28 -43.39
N PRO A 501 1.23 -8.14 -43.92
CA PRO A 501 1.03 -8.20 -45.37
C PRO A 501 0.20 -7.03 -45.96
N SER A 502 -0.60 -6.32 -45.15
CA SER A 502 -1.43 -5.18 -45.61
C SER A 502 -0.85 -3.80 -45.31
N GLY A 503 0.24 -3.72 -44.51
CA GLY A 503 0.89 -2.47 -44.10
C GLY A 503 0.11 -1.61 -43.09
N VAL A 504 -1.13 -1.97 -42.74
CA VAL A 504 -1.95 -1.25 -41.76
C VAL A 504 -1.88 -1.94 -40.41
N VAL A 505 -1.31 -1.25 -39.43
CA VAL A 505 -1.24 -1.74 -38.04
C VAL A 505 -2.42 -1.19 -37.25
N ASN A 506 -3.27 -2.08 -36.74
CA ASN A 506 -4.35 -1.71 -35.85
C ASN A 506 -3.79 -1.46 -34.44
N VAL A 507 -4.27 -0.40 -33.79
CA VAL A 507 -3.87 -0.01 -32.41
C VAL A 507 -2.36 -0.13 -32.18
N PRO A 508 -1.51 0.57 -32.96
CA PRO A 508 -0.05 0.45 -32.91
C PRO A 508 0.54 0.79 -31.55
N ARG A 509 -0.14 1.65 -30.77
CA ARG A 509 0.35 2.10 -29.45
C ARG A 509 -0.06 1.22 -28.28
N LEU A 510 -0.85 0.16 -28.53
CA LEU A 510 -1.40 -0.70 -27.50
C LEU A 510 -0.29 -1.41 -26.73
N HIS A 511 -0.20 -1.14 -25.43
CA HIS A 511 0.77 -1.77 -24.53
C HIS A 511 0.11 -2.46 -23.32
N THR A 512 -1.17 -2.19 -23.05
CA THR A 512 -1.94 -2.85 -21.98
C THR A 512 -3.19 -3.47 -22.59
N LEU A 513 -3.39 -4.77 -22.34
CA LEU A 513 -4.53 -5.52 -22.86
C LEU A 513 -5.13 -6.41 -21.76
N HIS A 514 -6.40 -6.23 -21.45
CA HIS A 514 -7.16 -7.14 -20.61
C HIS A 514 -8.36 -7.68 -21.39
N LEU A 515 -8.46 -9.00 -21.48
CA LEU A 515 -9.55 -9.69 -22.19
C LEU A 515 -10.22 -10.72 -21.29
N SER A 516 -11.54 -10.62 -21.17
CA SER A 516 -12.44 -11.65 -20.66
C SER A 516 -13.30 -12.20 -21.80
N GLY A 517 -13.92 -13.37 -21.60
CA GLY A 517 -14.82 -13.95 -22.60
C GLY A 517 -14.10 -14.49 -23.85
N VAL A 518 -12.93 -15.09 -23.67
CA VAL A 518 -12.05 -15.61 -24.74
C VAL A 518 -12.23 -17.10 -25.06
N GLY A 519 -13.30 -17.74 -24.59
CA GLY A 519 -13.51 -19.19 -24.69
C GLY A 519 -13.48 -19.75 -26.11
N LYS A 520 -13.86 -18.94 -27.12
CA LYS A 520 -13.79 -19.28 -28.56
C LYS A 520 -12.66 -18.62 -29.33
N ALA A 521 -11.82 -17.82 -28.67
CA ALA A 521 -10.76 -17.06 -29.33
C ALA A 521 -9.65 -17.97 -29.91
N GLY A 522 -9.46 -19.16 -29.33
CA GLY A 522 -8.41 -20.09 -29.69
C GLY A 522 -7.08 -19.73 -29.02
N VAL A 523 -6.51 -20.66 -28.26
CA VAL A 523 -5.28 -20.44 -27.49
C VAL A 523 -4.09 -20.10 -28.40
N SER A 524 -3.94 -20.80 -29.53
CA SER A 524 -2.85 -20.55 -30.49
C SER A 524 -2.87 -19.12 -31.03
N LEU A 525 -4.04 -18.62 -31.44
CA LEU A 525 -4.19 -17.26 -31.97
C LEU A 525 -3.86 -16.18 -30.92
N LEU A 526 -4.22 -16.42 -29.66
CA LEU A 526 -3.87 -15.52 -28.56
C LEU A 526 -2.35 -15.48 -28.34
N VAL A 527 -1.69 -16.64 -28.34
CA VAL A 527 -0.23 -16.72 -28.23
C VAL A 527 0.46 -16.04 -29.42
N ASP A 528 -0.02 -16.25 -30.64
CA ASP A 528 0.50 -15.60 -31.84
C ASP A 528 0.33 -14.07 -31.80
N MET A 529 -0.81 -13.59 -31.30
CA MET A 529 -1.05 -12.17 -31.07
C MET A 529 -0.06 -11.57 -30.06
N ILE A 530 0.12 -12.22 -28.90
CA ILE A 530 1.09 -11.79 -27.88
C ILE A 530 2.50 -11.78 -28.48
N ARG A 531 2.90 -12.86 -29.17
CA ARG A 531 4.21 -12.99 -29.81
C ARG A 531 4.45 -11.83 -30.77
N SER A 532 3.49 -11.56 -31.65
CA SER A 532 3.61 -10.50 -32.66
C SER A 532 3.82 -9.11 -32.05
N ARG A 533 3.21 -8.82 -30.89
CA ARG A 533 3.34 -7.52 -30.20
C ARG A 533 4.47 -7.45 -29.20
N TRP A 534 5.03 -8.59 -28.81
CA TRP A 534 6.16 -8.67 -27.88
C TRP A 534 7.51 -8.70 -28.62
N ILE A 535 7.60 -9.49 -29.69
CA ILE A 535 8.79 -9.58 -30.54
C ILE A 535 8.58 -8.62 -31.70
N LEU A 536 9.00 -7.36 -31.50
CA LEU A 536 8.94 -6.36 -32.56
C LEU A 536 10.06 -6.61 -33.56
N ASP A 537 9.73 -6.99 -34.79
CA ASP A 537 10.70 -7.14 -35.87
C ASP A 537 11.42 -5.80 -36.14
N GLY A 538 12.74 -5.87 -36.37
CA GLY A 538 13.63 -4.70 -36.52
C GLY A 538 13.36 -3.76 -37.70
N GLY A 539 12.24 -3.95 -38.42
CA GLY A 539 11.73 -3.08 -39.48
C GLY A 539 10.43 -2.34 -39.15
N LEU A 540 9.87 -2.50 -37.95
CA LEU A 540 8.64 -1.81 -37.54
C LEU A 540 8.88 -0.31 -37.28
N SER A 541 7.88 0.51 -37.62
CA SER A 541 7.92 1.97 -37.38
C SER A 541 8.18 2.28 -35.90
N LYS A 542 8.89 3.38 -35.60
CA LYS A 542 9.12 3.89 -34.24
C LYS A 542 7.82 4.15 -33.44
N ASP A 543 6.67 4.15 -34.12
CA ASP A 543 5.36 4.44 -33.55
C ASP A 543 4.62 3.21 -32.99
N VAL A 544 5.18 2.00 -33.12
CA VAL A 544 4.58 0.76 -32.57
C VAL A 544 5.13 0.48 -31.17
N SER A 545 4.23 0.42 -30.18
CA SER A 545 4.55 0.08 -28.80
C SER A 545 4.63 -1.43 -28.61
N ARG A 546 5.60 -1.88 -27.81
CA ARG A 546 5.67 -3.26 -27.31
C ARG A 546 4.55 -3.48 -26.28
N LEU A 547 3.89 -4.63 -26.34
CA LEU A 547 2.98 -5.06 -25.26
C LEU A 547 3.75 -5.14 -23.94
N LYS A 548 3.20 -4.64 -22.84
CA LYS A 548 3.84 -4.63 -21.51
C LYS A 548 3.03 -5.37 -20.45
N SER A 549 1.71 -5.30 -20.54
CA SER A 549 0.81 -5.96 -19.61
C SER A 549 -0.31 -6.64 -20.38
N ILE A 550 -0.49 -7.93 -20.10
CA ILE A 550 -1.61 -8.72 -20.59
C ILE A 550 -2.28 -9.46 -19.45
N LYS A 551 -3.61 -9.36 -19.40
CA LYS A 551 -4.44 -10.12 -18.50
C LYS A 551 -5.52 -10.86 -19.28
N ILE A 552 -5.69 -12.15 -19.03
CA ILE A 552 -6.69 -12.99 -19.69
C ILE A 552 -7.55 -13.66 -18.62
N GLU A 553 -8.86 -13.43 -18.67
CA GLU A 553 -9.87 -14.04 -17.79
C GLU A 553 -10.70 -15.07 -18.59
N SER A 554 -10.66 -16.34 -18.17
CA SER A 554 -11.33 -17.44 -18.88
C SER A 554 -11.66 -18.64 -17.97
N ASP A 555 -12.57 -19.51 -18.42
CA ASP A 555 -13.01 -20.71 -17.71
C ASP A 555 -11.93 -21.81 -17.64
N TYR A 556 -12.13 -22.77 -16.73
CA TYR A 556 -11.20 -23.87 -16.40
C TYR A 556 -10.71 -24.68 -17.60
N ASP A 557 -11.59 -25.09 -18.51
CA ASP A 557 -11.23 -25.91 -19.68
C ASP A 557 -10.23 -25.19 -20.61
N PHE A 558 -10.35 -23.87 -20.74
CA PHE A 558 -9.45 -23.05 -21.55
C PHE A 558 -8.08 -22.91 -20.88
N LEU A 559 -8.06 -22.74 -19.55
CA LEU A 559 -6.82 -22.66 -18.78
C LEU A 559 -6.07 -24.00 -18.75
N GLU A 560 -6.76 -25.14 -18.75
CA GLU A 560 -6.11 -26.45 -18.90
C GLU A 560 -5.45 -26.62 -20.28
N HIS A 561 -6.14 -26.25 -21.37
CA HIS A 561 -5.55 -26.24 -22.71
C HIS A 561 -4.36 -25.28 -22.80
N TYR A 562 -4.45 -24.10 -22.18
CA TYR A 562 -3.34 -23.17 -22.07
C TYR A 562 -2.17 -23.75 -21.26
N SER A 563 -2.45 -24.43 -20.14
CA SER A 563 -1.42 -25.07 -19.30
C SER A 563 -0.67 -26.15 -20.07
N GLN A 564 -1.39 -26.96 -20.87
CA GLN A 564 -0.79 -27.97 -21.73
C GLN A 564 0.04 -27.34 -22.86
N MET A 565 -0.44 -26.26 -23.50
CA MET A 565 0.31 -25.53 -24.53
C MET A 565 1.48 -24.70 -23.97
N ALA A 566 1.39 -24.19 -22.75
CA ALA A 566 2.46 -23.44 -22.08
C ALA A 566 3.66 -24.32 -21.72
N VAL A 567 3.45 -25.63 -21.54
CA VAL A 567 4.53 -26.62 -21.42
C VAL A 567 5.29 -26.78 -22.74
N GLU A 568 4.63 -26.58 -23.88
CA GLU A 568 5.26 -26.57 -25.21
C GLU A 568 5.78 -25.18 -25.63
N ALA A 569 5.19 -24.10 -25.12
CA ALA A 569 5.56 -22.72 -25.38
C ALA A 569 6.57 -22.18 -24.34
N HIS A 570 7.83 -22.61 -24.45
CA HIS A 570 8.96 -22.08 -23.66
C HIS A 570 9.09 -20.54 -23.69
N ASP A 571 8.49 -19.89 -24.69
CA ASP A 571 8.66 -18.46 -24.95
C ASP A 571 7.94 -17.53 -23.97
N ILE A 572 6.74 -17.86 -23.47
CA ILE A 572 5.96 -16.93 -22.63
C ILE A 572 6.61 -16.75 -21.25
N SER A 573 7.10 -17.84 -20.64
CA SER A 573 7.84 -17.79 -19.38
C SER A 573 9.10 -16.93 -19.51
N GLN A 574 9.79 -17.04 -20.64
CA GLN A 574 10.94 -16.18 -20.95
C GLN A 574 10.53 -14.71 -21.11
N TRP A 575 9.43 -14.42 -21.80
CA TRP A 575 8.92 -13.05 -21.95
C TRP A 575 8.53 -12.41 -20.61
N ILE A 576 7.95 -13.20 -19.70
CA ILE A 576 7.66 -12.75 -18.33
C ILE A 576 8.94 -12.38 -17.59
N SER A 577 9.99 -13.21 -17.70
CA SER A 577 11.30 -12.87 -17.12
C SER A 577 11.94 -11.64 -17.76
N ASP A 578 11.67 -11.39 -19.05
CA ASP A 578 12.12 -10.23 -19.80
C ASP A 578 11.25 -8.97 -19.56
N GLY A 579 10.27 -9.05 -18.66
CA GLY A 579 9.48 -7.90 -18.18
C GLY A 579 8.03 -7.81 -18.67
N LEU A 580 7.49 -8.83 -19.34
CA LEU A 580 6.06 -8.92 -19.67
C LEU A 580 5.25 -9.24 -18.41
N SER A 581 4.34 -8.34 -18.00
CA SER A 581 3.35 -8.69 -16.98
C SER A 581 2.26 -9.52 -17.63
N CYS A 582 2.16 -10.80 -17.29
CA CYS A 582 1.19 -11.72 -17.84
C CYS A 582 0.41 -12.41 -16.72
N GLU A 583 -0.92 -12.26 -16.73
CA GLU A 583 -1.78 -12.84 -15.71
C GLU A 583 -2.95 -13.58 -16.35
N PHE A 584 -3.07 -14.87 -16.05
CA PHE A 584 -4.21 -15.70 -16.45
C PHE A 584 -5.07 -15.97 -15.21
N ARG A 585 -6.31 -15.50 -15.23
CA ARG A 585 -7.27 -15.68 -14.13
C ARG A 585 -8.44 -16.55 -14.57
N GLN A 586 -8.93 -17.32 -13.61
CA GLN A 586 -10.18 -18.03 -13.73
C GLN A 586 -11.34 -17.04 -13.58
N SER A 587 -12.32 -17.10 -14.49
CA SER A 587 -13.63 -16.47 -14.29
C SER A 587 -14.33 -17.12 -13.11
N VAL A 588 -14.72 -16.33 -12.11
CA VAL A 588 -15.45 -16.78 -10.91
C VAL A 588 -16.93 -16.93 -11.23
#